data_AF-Q2NH17-F1
#
_entry.id   AF-Q2NH17-F1
#
_cell.length_a   1.000
_cell.length_b   1.000
_cell.length_c   1.000
_cell.angle_alpha   90.00
_cell.angle_beta   90.00
_cell.angle_gamma   90.00
#
_symmetry.space_group_name_H-M   'P 1'
#
loop_
_entity.id
_entity.type
_entity.pdbx_description
1 polymer ?
#
loop_
_entity_poly.entity_id
_entity_poly.type
_entity_poly.pdbx_seq_one_letter_code
_entity_poly.pdbx_strand_id
1 'polypeptide(L)'
;MTDDKYIAPPWIKYPTAPEKSDFWRNGSGAEYLIKFNKNITDKDKYYKIFPKAPTFTQELEPSTSLSEDAQELIKSTLKPLFIKLWTRDGKPKYNIDFNEDKNYIQMYDTIYKDTTHHIHIGTKTYDSAKEIISLIENDLKSKSPELWNELKYTLYLNALYYKIVTDINFTKELIKTKDRCIVFKSDNLEWGVTIDDGKLIGQNLFGFAMMEIRDVLCDVYENYDLIDWDLSGSPYSKERCSCNHVH
;
A
#
# COMPACT_ATOMS: atom_id res chain seq x y z
N MET A 1 -28.50 -6.29 9.43
CA MET A 1 -27.09 -6.73 9.37
C MET A 1 -27.16 -8.23 9.21
N THR A 2 -26.61 -8.79 8.14
CA THR A 2 -26.55 -10.24 7.94
C THR A 2 -25.53 -10.81 8.93
N ASP A 3 -25.91 -11.81 9.73
CA ASP A 3 -25.01 -12.57 10.62
C ASP A 3 -23.97 -13.44 9.87
N ASP A 4 -23.81 -13.19 8.57
CA ASP A 4 -22.89 -13.91 7.72
C ASP A 4 -21.46 -13.55 8.11
N LYS A 5 -20.74 -14.49 8.71
CA LYS A 5 -19.31 -14.37 8.96
C LYS A 5 -18.51 -15.09 7.87
N TYR A 6 -17.44 -14.45 7.41
CA TYR A 6 -16.63 -14.91 6.28
C TYR A 6 -15.21 -15.26 6.73
N ILE A 7 -14.60 -16.31 6.15
CA ILE A 7 -13.15 -16.48 6.31
C ILE A 7 -12.43 -15.24 5.76
N ALA A 8 -11.35 -14.78 6.39
CA ALA A 8 -10.62 -13.63 5.91
C ALA A 8 -10.01 -13.94 4.53
N PRO A 9 -9.97 -12.97 3.61
CA PRO A 9 -9.26 -13.16 2.36
C PRO A 9 -7.74 -13.19 2.58
N PRO A 10 -6.97 -13.92 1.74
CA PRO A 10 -5.51 -14.01 1.86
C PRO A 10 -4.81 -12.65 1.93
N TRP A 11 -5.30 -11.65 1.19
CA TRP A 11 -4.73 -10.29 1.17
C TRP A 11 -5.06 -9.43 2.39
N ILE A 12 -6.00 -9.83 3.25
CA ILE A 12 -6.24 -9.17 4.55
C ILE A 12 -5.56 -9.97 5.66
N LYS A 13 -5.56 -11.30 5.56
CA LYS A 13 -4.90 -12.20 6.53
C LYS A 13 -3.38 -12.07 6.49
N TYR A 14 -2.81 -11.96 5.29
CA TYR A 14 -1.38 -11.85 5.03
C TYR A 14 -1.13 -10.72 4.02
N PRO A 15 -1.39 -9.45 4.39
CA PRO A 15 -1.37 -8.32 3.45
C PRO A 15 0.02 -8.06 2.87
N THR A 16 1.06 -8.49 3.57
CA THR A 16 2.46 -8.37 3.14
C THR A 16 2.96 -9.54 2.29
N ALA A 17 2.11 -10.52 1.97
CA ALA A 17 2.44 -11.69 1.15
C ALA A 17 1.76 -11.61 -0.24
N PRO A 18 2.45 -11.10 -1.27
CA PRO A 18 1.91 -11.04 -2.64
C PRO A 18 1.45 -12.40 -3.15
N GLU A 19 0.47 -12.43 -4.07
CA GLU A 19 -0.11 -13.68 -4.61
C GLU A 19 0.95 -14.64 -5.21
N LYS A 20 1.99 -14.10 -5.85
CA LYS A 20 3.08 -14.89 -6.45
C LYS A 20 4.22 -15.25 -5.49
N SER A 21 4.11 -14.90 -4.21
CA SER A 21 5.13 -15.17 -3.19
C SER A 21 5.31 -16.67 -2.93
N ASP A 22 6.54 -17.09 -2.64
CA ASP A 22 6.84 -18.46 -2.17
C ASP A 22 6.15 -18.79 -0.84
N PHE A 23 5.73 -17.78 -0.07
CA PHE A 23 4.91 -17.95 1.15
C PHE A 23 3.68 -18.84 0.90
N TRP A 24 3.08 -18.78 -0.29
CA TRP A 24 1.88 -19.52 -0.63
C TRP A 24 2.13 -20.96 -1.06
N ARG A 25 3.40 -21.36 -1.25
CA ARG A 25 3.77 -22.68 -1.78
C ARG A 25 3.92 -23.75 -0.71
N ASN A 26 4.19 -23.36 0.53
CA ASN A 26 4.36 -24.30 1.65
C ASN A 26 3.99 -23.65 3.00
N GLY A 27 3.99 -24.46 4.06
CA GLY A 27 3.76 -24.00 5.43
C GLY A 27 2.41 -23.32 5.65
N SER A 28 2.40 -22.33 6.54
CA SER A 28 1.17 -21.66 6.98
C SER A 28 0.40 -20.96 5.87
N GLY A 29 1.08 -20.41 4.85
CA GLY A 29 0.44 -19.80 3.70
C GLY A 29 -0.32 -20.82 2.85
N ALA A 30 0.32 -21.94 2.51
CA ALA A 30 -0.32 -23.01 1.75
C ALA A 30 -1.51 -23.63 2.49
N GLU A 31 -1.35 -23.91 3.79
CA GLU A 31 -2.44 -24.40 4.65
C GLU A 31 -3.62 -23.44 4.69
N TYR A 32 -3.34 -22.13 4.79
CA TYR A 32 -4.37 -21.12 4.78
C TYR A 32 -5.12 -21.04 3.44
N LEU A 33 -4.43 -21.18 2.31
CA LEU A 33 -5.11 -21.23 1.00
C LEU A 33 -6.02 -22.44 0.85
N ILE A 34 -5.61 -23.62 1.35
CA ILE A 34 -6.48 -24.80 1.37
C ILE A 34 -7.73 -24.52 2.21
N LYS A 35 -7.54 -23.93 3.40
CA LYS A 35 -8.65 -23.55 4.28
C LYS A 35 -9.58 -22.53 3.61
N PHE A 36 -9.03 -21.49 3.00
CA PHE A 36 -9.77 -20.47 2.26
C PHE A 36 -10.61 -21.06 1.13
N ASN A 37 -10.00 -21.88 0.27
CA ASN A 37 -10.72 -22.50 -0.84
C ASN A 37 -11.80 -23.49 -0.39
N LYS A 38 -11.61 -24.17 0.74
CA LYS A 38 -12.63 -25.08 1.30
C LYS A 38 -13.86 -24.33 1.83
N ASN A 39 -13.69 -23.10 2.33
CA ASN A 39 -14.75 -22.31 2.96
C ASN A 39 -15.46 -21.37 1.98
N ILE A 40 -15.06 -21.33 0.70
CA ILE A 40 -15.68 -20.47 -0.31
C ILE A 40 -16.27 -21.32 -1.42
N THR A 41 -17.59 -21.33 -1.48
CA THR A 41 -18.35 -22.05 -2.52
C THR A 41 -18.49 -21.24 -3.80
N ASP A 42 -18.65 -19.91 -3.69
CA ASP A 42 -18.80 -18.98 -4.81
C ASP A 42 -17.76 -17.86 -4.69
N LYS A 43 -16.70 -17.96 -5.49
CA LYS A 43 -15.60 -16.99 -5.50
C LYS A 43 -16.03 -15.64 -6.07
N ASP A 44 -16.94 -15.62 -7.04
CA ASP A 44 -17.36 -14.37 -7.68
C ASP A 44 -18.23 -13.55 -6.74
N LYS A 45 -19.13 -14.20 -5.99
CA LYS A 45 -19.86 -13.54 -4.89
C LYS A 45 -18.90 -13.10 -3.80
N TYR A 46 -17.96 -13.96 -3.40
CA TYR A 46 -17.01 -13.63 -2.35
C TYR A 46 -16.13 -12.42 -2.71
N TYR A 47 -15.60 -12.35 -3.93
CA TYR A 47 -14.75 -11.24 -4.38
C TYR A 47 -15.50 -9.92 -4.59
N LYS A 48 -16.83 -9.93 -4.65
CA LYS A 48 -17.63 -8.70 -4.59
C LYS A 48 -17.73 -8.14 -3.16
N ILE A 49 -17.69 -9.02 -2.15
CA ILE A 49 -17.71 -8.62 -0.73
C ILE A 49 -16.31 -8.21 -0.27
N PHE A 50 -15.30 -8.98 -0.69
CA PHE A 50 -13.89 -8.69 -0.43
C PHE A 50 -13.17 -8.53 -1.77
N PRO A 51 -13.03 -7.32 -2.30
CA PRO A 51 -12.24 -7.09 -3.51
C PRO A 51 -10.76 -7.36 -3.23
N LYS A 52 -10.05 -7.83 -4.26
CA LYS A 52 -8.62 -8.14 -4.15
C LYS A 52 -7.81 -6.87 -3.96
N ALA A 53 -6.89 -6.89 -3.00
CA ALA A 53 -5.90 -5.83 -2.85
C ALA A 53 -4.88 -5.83 -4.02
N PRO A 54 -4.18 -4.72 -4.28
CA PRO A 54 -3.17 -4.61 -5.34
C PRO A 54 -2.07 -5.67 -5.27
N THR A 55 -1.76 -6.23 -4.10
CA THR A 55 -0.78 -7.33 -3.97
C THR A 55 -1.29 -8.67 -4.54
N PHE A 56 -2.57 -8.75 -4.89
CA PHE A 56 -3.26 -9.94 -5.42
C PHE A 56 -3.93 -9.74 -6.78
N THR A 57 -3.78 -8.56 -7.37
CA THR A 57 -4.25 -8.28 -8.74
C THR A 57 -3.21 -8.68 -9.77
N GLN A 58 -3.66 -8.86 -11.02
CA GLN A 58 -2.76 -9.01 -12.16
C GLN A 58 -1.91 -7.74 -12.34
N GLU A 59 -0.74 -7.91 -12.94
CA GLU A 59 0.12 -6.77 -13.27
C GLU A 59 -0.43 -6.02 -14.48
N LEU A 60 -0.20 -4.72 -14.49
CA LEU A 60 -0.60 -3.87 -15.61
C LEU A 60 0.45 -3.92 -16.72
N GLU A 61 -0.01 -3.94 -17.96
CA GLU A 61 0.87 -3.71 -19.11
C GLU A 61 1.33 -2.24 -19.11
N PRO A 62 2.66 -1.99 -19.10
CA PRO A 62 3.18 -0.64 -19.04
C PRO A 62 2.76 0.17 -20.29
N SER A 63 2.57 1.46 -20.08
CA SER A 63 2.26 2.42 -21.14
C SER A 63 3.47 2.59 -22.07
N THR A 64 3.20 2.85 -23.36
CA THR A 64 4.24 3.23 -24.33
C THR A 64 4.86 4.61 -24.05
N SER A 65 4.31 5.36 -23.08
CA SER A 65 4.90 6.61 -22.60
C SER A 65 6.10 6.41 -21.68
N LEU A 66 6.32 5.19 -21.18
CA LEU A 66 7.51 4.84 -20.41
C LEU A 66 8.65 4.47 -21.36
N SER A 67 9.89 4.73 -20.95
CA SER A 67 11.10 4.30 -21.66
C SER A 67 11.12 2.78 -21.90
N GLU A 68 11.84 2.35 -22.93
CA GLU A 68 12.02 0.91 -23.22
C GLU A 68 12.64 0.19 -22.02
N ASP A 69 13.63 0.81 -21.37
CA ASP A 69 14.28 0.29 -20.16
C ASP A 69 13.27 0.09 -19.01
N ALA A 70 12.36 1.05 -18.78
CA ALA A 70 11.34 0.92 -17.75
C ALA A 70 10.35 -0.20 -18.09
N GLN A 71 9.92 -0.28 -19.35
CA GLN A 71 9.03 -1.34 -19.80
C GLN A 71 9.67 -2.74 -19.65
N GLU A 72 10.95 -2.88 -19.99
CA GLU A 72 11.70 -4.13 -19.84
C GLU A 72 11.83 -4.50 -18.35
N LEU A 73 12.20 -3.54 -17.50
CA LEU A 73 12.30 -3.77 -16.06
C LEU A 73 10.96 -4.19 -15.45
N ILE A 74 9.85 -3.54 -15.81
CA ILE A 74 8.52 -3.89 -15.32
C ILE A 74 8.09 -5.29 -15.78
N LYS A 75 8.50 -5.74 -16.97
CA LYS A 75 8.17 -7.09 -17.48
C LYS A 75 9.12 -8.17 -16.96
N SER A 76 10.28 -7.78 -16.44
CA SER A 76 11.28 -8.70 -15.92
C SER A 76 10.78 -9.50 -14.72
N THR A 77 11.17 -10.78 -14.66
CA THR A 77 10.93 -11.65 -13.50
C THR A 77 11.82 -11.30 -12.31
N LEU A 78 12.90 -10.53 -12.53
CA LEU A 78 13.85 -10.10 -11.50
C LEU A 78 13.53 -8.73 -10.92
N LYS A 79 12.45 -8.10 -11.35
CA LYS A 79 12.08 -6.76 -10.90
C LYS A 79 11.87 -6.70 -9.39
N PRO A 80 12.25 -5.59 -8.73
CA PRO A 80 11.88 -5.37 -7.34
C PRO A 80 10.36 -5.44 -7.15
N LEU A 81 9.92 -6.09 -6.06
CA LEU A 81 8.49 -6.18 -5.72
C LEU A 81 7.81 -4.80 -5.65
N PHE A 82 8.56 -3.79 -5.21
CA PHE A 82 8.04 -2.45 -4.96
C PHE A 82 7.85 -1.59 -6.21
N ILE A 83 8.15 -2.11 -7.42
CA ILE A 83 7.87 -1.39 -8.67
C ILE A 83 6.69 -1.99 -9.45
N LYS A 84 5.74 -2.63 -8.74
CA LYS A 84 4.47 -3.05 -9.32
C LYS A 84 3.60 -1.82 -9.64
N LEU A 85 3.27 -1.64 -10.92
CA LEU A 85 2.43 -0.52 -11.40
C LEU A 85 1.00 -0.55 -10.82
N TRP A 86 0.52 0.63 -10.41
CA TRP A 86 -0.90 0.89 -10.07
C TRP A 86 -1.62 1.67 -11.18
N THR A 87 -0.87 2.48 -11.92
CA THR A 87 -1.28 3.13 -13.17
C THR A 87 -0.33 2.67 -14.29
N ARG A 88 -0.81 2.64 -15.53
CA ARG A 88 -0.02 2.11 -16.66
C ARG A 88 1.24 2.92 -16.95
N ASP A 89 1.23 4.21 -16.63
CA ASP A 89 2.33 5.15 -16.83
C ASP A 89 3.13 5.43 -15.55
N GLY A 90 2.81 4.75 -14.44
CA GLY A 90 3.50 4.91 -13.16
C GLY A 90 3.31 6.27 -12.50
N LYS A 91 2.38 7.11 -12.99
CA LYS A 91 2.10 8.46 -12.47
C LYS A 91 0.95 8.47 -11.47
N PRO A 92 0.86 9.51 -10.61
CA PRO A 92 -0.29 9.70 -9.73
C PRO A 92 -1.62 9.74 -10.47
N LYS A 93 -2.63 9.08 -9.91
CA LYS A 93 -4.04 9.22 -10.30
C LYS A 93 -4.54 10.64 -10.07
N TYR A 94 -4.05 11.29 -9.02
CA TYR A 94 -4.46 12.63 -8.60
C TYR A 94 -3.49 13.70 -9.09
N ASN A 95 -4.06 14.84 -9.49
CA ASN A 95 -3.32 16.06 -9.80
C ASN A 95 -4.14 17.26 -9.29
N ILE A 96 -3.91 17.63 -8.03
CA ILE A 96 -4.72 18.61 -7.30
C ILE A 96 -3.83 19.81 -6.94
N ASP A 97 -4.31 21.02 -7.22
CA ASP A 97 -3.72 22.24 -6.66
C ASP A 97 -4.35 22.57 -5.31
N PHE A 98 -3.62 22.27 -4.23
CA PHE A 98 -4.06 22.50 -2.86
C PHE A 98 -4.07 23.98 -2.46
N ASN A 99 -3.56 24.90 -3.29
CA ASN A 99 -3.70 26.33 -3.06
C ASN A 99 -5.11 26.83 -3.39
N GLU A 100 -5.82 26.14 -4.28
CA GLU A 100 -7.20 26.44 -4.65
C GLU A 100 -8.20 25.75 -3.71
N ASP A 101 -7.90 24.50 -3.30
CA ASP A 101 -8.73 23.72 -2.38
C ASP A 101 -8.10 23.65 -0.97
N LYS A 102 -8.67 24.43 -0.04
CA LYS A 102 -8.23 24.47 1.36
C LYS A 102 -8.81 23.34 2.23
N ASN A 103 -9.66 22.47 1.69
CA ASN A 103 -10.25 21.36 2.43
C ASN A 103 -9.33 20.12 2.42
N TYR A 104 -8.14 20.28 2.99
CA TYR A 104 -7.17 19.20 3.15
C TYR A 104 -6.89 18.89 4.61
N ILE A 105 -6.46 17.67 4.86
CA ILE A 105 -5.80 17.29 6.11
C ILE A 105 -4.29 17.28 5.94
N GLN A 106 -3.59 17.47 7.05
CA GLN A 106 -2.15 17.40 7.09
C GLN A 106 -1.71 16.04 7.61
N MET A 107 -0.80 15.40 6.89
CA MET A 107 -0.10 14.20 7.32
C MET A 107 1.39 14.50 7.40
N TYR A 108 2.07 14.03 8.45
CA TYR A 108 3.48 14.27 8.64
C TYR A 108 4.33 13.10 8.11
N ASP A 109 5.60 13.37 7.83
CA ASP A 109 6.57 12.39 7.34
C ASP A 109 7.00 11.32 8.35
N THR A 110 6.34 11.26 9.51
CA THR A 110 6.60 10.28 10.56
C THR A 110 6.36 8.86 10.06
N ILE A 111 5.29 8.61 9.29
CA ILE A 111 4.97 7.28 8.75
C ILE A 111 6.05 6.75 7.80
N TYR A 112 6.73 7.65 7.08
CA TYR A 112 7.82 7.30 6.17
C TYR A 112 9.06 6.80 6.93
N LYS A 113 9.33 7.37 8.11
CA LYS A 113 10.47 7.03 8.97
C LYS A 113 10.12 6.06 10.09
N ASP A 114 8.85 5.69 10.24
CA ASP A 114 8.38 4.88 11.37
C ASP A 114 9.04 3.50 11.35
N THR A 115 9.70 3.16 12.45
CA THR A 115 10.39 1.87 12.68
C THR A 115 9.70 1.01 13.73
N THR A 116 8.53 1.44 14.25
CA THR A 116 7.82 0.71 15.31
C THR A 116 7.32 -0.66 14.85
N HIS A 117 7.01 -0.78 13.55
CA HIS A 117 6.54 -2.01 12.93
C HIS A 117 7.34 -2.29 11.66
N HIS A 118 8.11 -3.37 11.69
CA HIS A 118 8.87 -3.83 10.54
C HIS A 118 7.94 -4.38 9.46
N ILE A 119 8.31 -4.14 8.20
CA ILE A 119 7.62 -4.65 7.02
C ILE A 119 8.23 -6.01 6.66
N HIS A 120 7.47 -7.08 6.87
CA HIS A 120 7.90 -8.45 6.56
C HIS A 120 7.37 -8.89 5.20
N ILE A 121 8.26 -9.15 4.24
CA ILE A 121 7.90 -9.58 2.89
C ILE A 121 8.74 -10.82 2.55
N GLY A 122 8.08 -11.99 2.51
CA GLY A 122 8.76 -13.26 2.34
C GLY A 122 9.76 -13.48 3.48
N THR A 123 11.04 -13.68 3.14
CA THR A 123 12.15 -13.82 4.10
C THR A 123 12.82 -12.50 4.46
N LYS A 124 12.45 -11.40 3.80
CA LYS A 124 13.04 -10.08 4.04
C LYS A 124 12.23 -9.31 5.06
N THR A 125 12.95 -8.54 5.88
CA THR A 125 12.38 -7.62 6.85
C THR A 125 12.99 -6.25 6.59
N TYR A 126 12.14 -5.23 6.56
CA TYR A 126 12.53 -3.83 6.41
C TYR A 126 12.03 -3.04 7.61
N ASP A 127 12.83 -2.11 8.13
CA ASP A 127 12.50 -1.29 9.29
C ASP A 127 11.46 -0.23 8.95
N SER A 128 11.49 0.32 7.74
CA SER A 128 10.62 1.45 7.36
C SER A 128 10.40 1.55 5.85
N ALA A 129 9.41 2.35 5.46
CA ALA A 129 9.23 2.74 4.06
C ALA A 129 10.46 3.48 3.52
N LYS A 130 11.13 4.30 4.37
CA LYS A 130 12.40 4.95 4.06
C LYS A 130 13.49 3.98 3.62
N GLU A 131 13.67 2.88 4.34
CA GLU A 131 14.69 1.89 4.00
C GLU A 131 14.42 1.27 2.62
N ILE A 132 13.17 0.85 2.37
CA ILE A 132 12.76 0.30 1.08
C ILE A 132 13.03 1.29 -0.05
N ILE A 133 12.60 2.54 0.14
CA ILE A 133 12.76 3.59 -0.86
C ILE A 133 14.24 3.84 -1.15
N SER A 134 15.07 4.00 -0.13
CA SER A 134 16.51 4.25 -0.30
C SER A 134 17.24 3.10 -1.01
N LEU A 135 16.90 1.85 -0.68
CA LEU A 135 17.51 0.67 -1.32
C LEU A 135 17.20 0.60 -2.82
N ILE A 136 15.93 0.77 -3.19
CA ILE A 136 15.50 0.68 -4.59
C ILE A 136 15.89 1.93 -5.38
N GLU A 137 15.86 3.11 -4.76
CA GLU A 137 16.34 4.36 -5.36
C GLU A 137 17.80 4.23 -5.81
N ASN A 138 18.67 3.71 -4.94
CA ASN A 138 20.07 3.52 -5.28
C ASN A 138 20.25 2.51 -6.43
N ASP A 139 19.49 1.41 -6.44
CA ASP A 139 19.53 0.43 -7.53
C ASP A 139 19.07 1.05 -8.85
N LEU A 140 17.93 1.74 -8.87
CA LEU A 140 17.39 2.38 -10.08
C LEU A 140 18.32 3.47 -10.62
N LYS A 141 18.80 4.38 -9.75
CA LYS A 141 19.72 5.45 -10.15
C LYS A 141 21.05 4.93 -10.66
N SER A 142 21.52 3.78 -10.16
CA SER A 142 22.73 3.12 -10.67
C SER A 142 22.57 2.57 -12.09
N LYS A 143 21.34 2.25 -12.51
CA LYS A 143 21.02 1.80 -13.88
C LYS A 143 20.77 3.00 -14.79
N SER A 144 19.87 3.90 -14.41
CA SER A 144 19.58 5.12 -15.15
C SER A 144 18.82 6.13 -14.27
N PRO A 145 19.20 7.42 -14.25
CA PRO A 145 18.41 8.47 -13.61
C PRO A 145 16.98 8.60 -14.16
N GLU A 146 16.77 8.27 -15.44
CA GLU A 146 15.45 8.31 -16.06
C GLU A 146 14.52 7.23 -15.49
N LEU A 147 15.05 6.02 -15.28
CA LEU A 147 14.29 4.93 -14.62
C LEU A 147 13.80 5.36 -13.23
N TRP A 148 14.62 6.08 -12.47
CA TRP A 148 14.20 6.65 -11.19
C TRP A 148 13.04 7.62 -11.37
N ASN A 149 13.17 8.58 -12.29
CA ASN A 149 12.13 9.59 -12.53
C ASN A 149 10.79 8.97 -12.94
N GLU A 150 10.82 7.94 -13.76
CA GLU A 150 9.63 7.24 -14.25
C GLU A 150 8.97 6.35 -13.19
N LEU A 151 9.76 5.70 -12.32
CA LEU A 151 9.26 4.67 -11.41
C LEU A 151 9.18 5.08 -9.94
N LYS A 152 9.75 6.23 -9.53
CA LYS A 152 9.78 6.68 -8.12
C LYS A 152 8.40 6.73 -7.48
N TYR A 153 7.39 7.19 -8.21
CA TYR A 153 6.03 7.27 -7.65
C TYR A 153 5.47 5.88 -7.36
N THR A 154 5.66 4.94 -8.29
CA THR A 154 5.28 3.54 -8.09
C THR A 154 5.99 2.93 -6.87
N LEU A 155 7.27 3.25 -6.68
CA LEU A 155 8.02 2.83 -5.49
C LEU A 155 7.45 3.42 -4.20
N TYR A 156 7.16 4.72 -4.17
CA TYR A 156 6.57 5.38 -3.00
C TYR A 156 5.24 4.75 -2.63
N LEU A 157 4.37 4.57 -3.62
CA LEU A 157 3.04 4.00 -3.44
C LEU A 157 3.10 2.59 -2.85
N ASN A 158 3.95 1.71 -3.38
CA ASN A 158 4.08 0.35 -2.86
C ASN A 158 4.75 0.31 -1.47
N ALA A 159 5.82 1.09 -1.26
CA ALA A 159 6.52 1.12 0.04
C ALA A 159 5.60 1.64 1.16
N LEU A 160 4.85 2.71 0.91
CA LEU A 160 3.87 3.26 1.83
C LEU A 160 2.68 2.29 2.01
N TYR A 161 2.19 1.67 0.94
CA TYR A 161 1.13 0.66 1.03
C TYR A 161 1.51 -0.44 2.01
N TYR A 162 2.69 -1.07 1.85
CA TYR A 162 3.14 -2.11 2.75
C TYR A 162 3.25 -1.62 4.19
N LYS A 163 3.76 -0.39 4.40
CA LYS A 163 3.83 0.20 5.74
C LYS A 163 2.46 0.35 6.39
N ILE A 164 1.47 0.82 5.63
CA ILE A 164 0.10 1.03 6.13
C ILE A 164 -0.59 -0.28 6.46
N VAL A 165 -0.48 -1.31 5.61
CA VAL A 165 -1.17 -2.59 5.82
C VAL A 165 -0.50 -3.49 6.86
N THR A 166 0.75 -3.19 7.26
CA THR A 166 1.41 -3.88 8.36
C THR A 166 0.72 -3.63 9.71
N ASP A 167 0.08 -2.47 9.90
CA ASP A 167 -0.64 -2.12 11.14
C ASP A 167 -2.10 -1.72 10.85
N ILE A 168 -3.04 -2.49 11.40
CA ILE A 168 -4.48 -2.22 11.27
C ILE A 168 -4.87 -0.84 11.79
N ASN A 169 -4.14 -0.28 12.77
CA ASN A 169 -4.39 1.08 13.26
C ASN A 169 -4.08 2.11 12.16
N PHE A 170 -2.96 1.98 11.44
CA PHE A 170 -2.64 2.86 10.31
C PHE A 170 -3.64 2.73 9.17
N THR A 171 -4.04 1.49 8.86
CA THR A 171 -5.08 1.20 7.86
C THR A 171 -6.40 1.90 8.22
N LYS A 172 -6.88 1.74 9.47
CA LYS A 172 -8.12 2.37 9.96
C LYS A 172 -8.02 3.89 9.97
N GLU A 173 -6.90 4.46 10.43
CA GLU A 173 -6.70 5.93 10.45
C GLU A 173 -6.70 6.53 9.04
N LEU A 174 -6.08 5.84 8.06
CA LEU A 174 -6.11 6.31 6.68
C LEU A 174 -7.52 6.25 6.08
N ILE A 175 -8.29 5.18 6.31
CA ILE A 175 -9.70 5.08 5.87
C ILE A 175 -10.56 6.18 6.49
N LYS A 176 -10.34 6.54 7.77
CA LYS A 176 -11.08 7.62 8.46
C LYS A 176 -10.89 9.00 7.82
N THR A 177 -9.90 9.18 6.95
CA THR A 177 -9.71 10.43 6.23
C THR A 177 -10.80 10.70 5.19
N LYS A 178 -11.56 9.67 4.79
CA LYS A 178 -12.68 9.71 3.84
C LYS A 178 -12.26 10.34 2.51
N ASP A 179 -13.03 11.25 1.95
CA ASP A 179 -12.81 11.95 0.69
C ASP A 179 -11.86 13.15 0.80
N ARG A 180 -11.37 13.49 2.00
CA ARG A 180 -10.53 14.68 2.20
C ARG A 180 -9.19 14.55 1.47
N CYS A 181 -8.77 15.66 0.87
CA CYS A 181 -7.45 15.83 0.30
C CYS A 181 -6.36 15.63 1.39
N ILE A 182 -5.27 14.94 1.05
CA ILE A 182 -4.15 14.72 1.98
C ILE A 182 -2.95 15.53 1.52
N VAL A 183 -2.53 16.48 2.35
CA VAL A 183 -1.31 17.25 2.18
C VAL A 183 -0.24 16.70 3.10
N PHE A 184 0.85 16.24 2.52
CA PHE A 184 1.97 15.65 3.23
C PHE A 184 2.99 16.75 3.59
N LYS A 185 3.21 16.98 4.88
CA LYS A 185 4.15 17.99 5.38
C LYS A 185 5.55 17.40 5.47
N SER A 186 6.47 17.94 4.66
CA SER A 186 7.87 17.54 4.62
C SER A 186 8.72 18.65 4.01
N ASP A 187 9.98 18.74 4.45
CA ASP A 187 10.98 19.63 3.83
C ASP A 187 11.46 19.10 2.46
N ASN A 188 11.13 17.83 2.13
CA ASN A 188 11.34 17.30 0.79
C ASN A 188 10.17 17.69 -0.13
N LEU A 189 10.41 18.66 -1.01
CA LEU A 189 9.43 19.21 -1.96
C LEU A 189 8.98 18.21 -3.04
N GLU A 190 9.64 17.06 -3.18
CA GLU A 190 9.16 15.98 -4.07
C GLU A 190 8.06 15.16 -3.38
N TRP A 191 8.25 14.80 -2.11
CA TRP A 191 7.32 13.91 -1.41
C TRP A 191 6.17 14.67 -0.75
N GLY A 192 6.45 15.87 -0.25
CA GLY A 192 5.50 16.68 0.49
C GLY A 192 5.50 18.13 0.03
N VAL A 193 5.01 18.97 0.93
CA VAL A 193 4.95 20.42 0.76
C VAL A 193 5.40 21.15 2.02
N THR A 194 5.98 22.33 1.80
CA THR A 194 6.19 23.35 2.82
C THR A 194 5.18 24.49 2.63
N ILE A 195 5.13 25.43 3.59
CA ILE A 195 4.35 26.66 3.45
C ILE A 195 5.35 27.81 3.27
N ASP A 196 5.21 28.55 2.19
CA ASP A 196 5.96 29.77 1.91
C ASP A 196 5.00 30.86 1.45
N ASP A 197 5.05 32.03 2.10
CA ASP A 197 4.11 33.15 1.91
C ASP A 197 2.62 32.74 1.84
N GLY A 198 2.22 31.81 2.73
CA GLY A 198 0.85 31.29 2.78
C GLY A 198 0.46 30.34 1.65
N LYS A 199 1.39 29.98 0.75
CA LYS A 199 1.19 29.02 -0.34
C LYS A 199 1.87 27.69 -0.03
N LEU A 200 1.24 26.61 -0.48
CA LEU A 200 1.81 25.27 -0.45
C LEU A 200 2.74 25.11 -1.64
N ILE A 201 4.02 24.83 -1.35
CA ILE A 201 5.05 24.59 -2.35
C ILE A 201 5.53 23.14 -2.23
N GLY A 202 5.51 22.41 -3.34
CA GLY A 202 5.95 21.01 -3.44
C GLY A 202 5.03 20.17 -4.32
N GLN A 203 5.44 18.94 -4.62
CA GLN A 203 4.73 18.02 -5.51
C GLN A 203 3.74 17.13 -4.77
N ASN A 204 3.86 17.00 -3.44
CA ASN A 204 2.96 16.21 -2.59
C ASN A 204 2.79 14.74 -3.02
N LEU A 205 3.82 14.11 -3.59
CA LEU A 205 3.69 12.74 -4.10
C LEU A 205 3.27 11.73 -3.02
N PHE A 206 3.69 11.87 -1.77
CA PHE A 206 3.23 10.99 -0.69
C PHE A 206 1.77 11.25 -0.31
N GLY A 207 1.30 12.50 -0.41
CA GLY A 207 -0.11 12.82 -0.22
C GLY A 207 -0.99 12.12 -1.25
N PHE A 208 -0.62 12.19 -2.53
CA PHE A 208 -1.31 11.46 -3.60
C PHE A 208 -1.25 9.94 -3.39
N ALA A 209 -0.09 9.41 -3.01
CA ALA A 209 0.05 7.99 -2.72
C ALA A 209 -0.87 7.54 -1.58
N MET A 210 -0.96 8.31 -0.50
CA MET A 210 -1.87 8.01 0.61
C MET A 210 -3.34 8.06 0.20
N MET A 211 -3.72 8.98 -0.68
CA MET A 211 -5.09 9.02 -1.22
C MET A 211 -5.40 7.80 -2.08
N GLU A 212 -4.47 7.36 -2.94
CA GLU A 212 -4.64 6.14 -3.74
C GLU A 212 -4.67 4.87 -2.89
N ILE A 213 -3.79 4.77 -1.89
CA ILE A 213 -3.80 3.67 -0.92
C ILE A 213 -5.13 3.65 -0.18
N ARG A 214 -5.61 4.80 0.29
CA ARG A 214 -6.90 4.92 0.96
C ARG A 214 -8.03 4.42 0.09
N ASP A 215 -8.12 4.84 -1.17
CA ASP A 215 -9.19 4.41 -2.08
C ASP A 215 -9.25 2.88 -2.15
N VAL A 216 -8.09 2.23 -2.31
CA VAL A 216 -7.98 0.76 -2.27
C VAL A 216 -8.41 0.18 -0.93
N LEU A 217 -7.95 0.76 0.18
CA LEU A 217 -8.24 0.23 1.51
C LEU A 217 -9.72 0.38 1.88
N CYS A 218 -10.37 1.46 1.45
CA CYS A 218 -11.82 1.64 1.62
C CYS A 218 -12.58 0.46 1.01
N ASP A 219 -12.24 0.06 -0.22
CA ASP A 219 -12.89 -1.06 -0.89
C ASP A 219 -12.51 -2.41 -0.25
N VAL A 220 -11.21 -2.64 -0.01
CA VAL A 220 -10.71 -3.94 0.49
C VAL A 220 -11.19 -4.22 1.91
N TYR A 221 -11.27 -3.19 2.76
CA TYR A 221 -11.61 -3.32 4.19
C TYR A 221 -13.05 -2.93 4.51
N GLU A 222 -13.89 -2.60 3.52
CA GLU A 222 -15.31 -2.23 3.73
C GLU A 222 -16.05 -3.24 4.63
N ASN A 223 -15.81 -4.52 4.38
CA ASN A 223 -16.45 -5.64 5.05
C ASN A 223 -15.56 -6.33 6.10
N TYR A 224 -14.52 -5.64 6.60
CA TYR A 224 -13.56 -6.22 7.56
C TYR A 224 -14.24 -6.77 8.82
N ASP A 225 -15.28 -6.10 9.32
CA ASP A 225 -16.02 -6.52 10.51
C ASP A 225 -16.90 -7.76 10.28
N LEU A 226 -17.10 -8.18 9.03
CA LEU A 226 -17.77 -9.44 8.68
C LEU A 226 -16.81 -10.64 8.70
N ILE A 227 -15.51 -10.42 8.96
CA ILE A 227 -14.53 -11.50 9.01
C ILE A 227 -14.69 -12.31 10.30
N ASP A 228 -14.82 -13.63 10.14
CA ASP A 228 -14.73 -14.60 11.22
C ASP A 228 -13.26 -14.86 11.58
N TRP A 229 -12.76 -14.21 12.62
CA TRP A 229 -11.40 -14.43 13.10
C TRP A 229 -11.21 -15.75 13.88
N ASP A 230 -12.30 -16.37 14.37
CA ASP A 230 -12.22 -17.72 14.97
C ASP A 230 -11.99 -18.76 13.86
N LEU A 231 -12.67 -18.61 12.73
CA LEU A 231 -12.42 -19.39 11.52
C LEU A 231 -11.08 -19.03 10.87
N SER A 232 -10.66 -17.77 10.90
CA SER A 232 -9.46 -17.32 10.16
C SER A 232 -8.17 -17.46 10.96
N GLY A 233 -8.24 -17.67 12.28
CA GLY A 233 -7.11 -17.54 13.21
C GLY A 233 -6.69 -16.07 13.38
N SER A 234 -5.69 -15.78 14.23
CA SER A 234 -5.30 -14.40 14.58
C SER A 234 -5.08 -13.45 13.39
N PRO A 235 -5.58 -12.19 13.44
CA PRO A 235 -5.29 -11.20 12.39
C PRO A 235 -3.79 -10.92 12.28
N TYR A 236 -3.36 -10.39 11.12
CA TYR A 236 -1.96 -10.05 10.86
C TYR A 236 -1.39 -9.09 11.91
N SER A 237 -2.17 -8.04 12.22
CA SER A 237 -1.89 -7.10 13.29
C SER A 237 -3.14 -6.93 14.17
N LYS A 238 -2.93 -6.63 15.44
CA LYS A 238 -4.00 -6.41 16.41
C LYS A 238 -4.21 -4.92 16.62
N GLU A 239 -5.47 -4.52 16.65
CA GLU A 239 -5.84 -3.17 17.03
C GLU A 239 -5.33 -2.87 18.44
N ARG A 240 -4.79 -1.67 18.61
CA ARG A 240 -4.26 -1.22 19.90
C ARG A 240 -5.01 0.02 20.28
N CYS A 241 -5.33 0.11 21.56
CA CYS A 241 -5.94 1.32 22.09
C CYS A 241 -4.94 2.47 21.89
N SER A 242 -5.34 3.52 21.18
CA SER A 242 -4.54 4.74 21.01
C SER A 242 -4.49 5.59 22.29
N CYS A 243 -4.99 5.05 23.41
CA CYS A 243 -4.86 5.65 24.72
C CYS A 243 -3.39 5.57 25.15
N ASN A 244 -2.73 6.73 25.17
CA ASN A 244 -1.49 6.94 25.92
C ASN A 244 -1.74 6.63 27.40
N HIS A 245 -1.62 5.37 27.81
CA HIS A 245 -1.37 5.04 29.19
C HIS A 245 0.10 5.33 29.46
N VAL A 246 0.36 6.59 29.82
CA VAL A 246 1.56 6.93 30.60
C VAL A 246 1.38 6.23 31.95
N HIS A 247 2.16 5.18 32.18
CA HIS A 247 2.41 4.66 33.52
C HIS A 247 3.68 5.30 34.07
#